data_AF-A0A0D6AGX3-F1
#
_entry.id   AF-A0A0D6AGX3-F1
#
_cell.length_a   1.000
_cell.length_b   1.000
_cell.length_c   1.000
_cell.angle_alpha   90.00
_cell.angle_beta   90.00
_cell.angle_gamma   90.00
#
_symmetry.space_group_name_H-M   'P 1'
#
loop_
_entity.id
_entity.type
_entity.pdbx_description
1 polymer ?
#
loop_
_entity_poly.entity_id
_entity_poly.type
_entity_poly.pdbx_seq_one_letter_code
_entity_poly.pdbx_strand_id
1 'polypeptide(L)' 'MNCAGCHPNGSNIIRRGKNLRLKTLQKNGYDSVDAITNIIANGKNNMSAFKDRLTENEINQVAQYVFQQAENNWQ' A
#
# COMPACT_ATOMS: atom_id res chain seq x y z
N MET A 1 10.31 6.52 -7.65
CA MET A 1 10.84 5.39 -6.85
C MET A 1 10.10 5.35 -5.50
N ASN A 2 8.76 5.31 -5.53
CA ASN A 2 7.96 5.83 -4.40
C ASN A 2 7.44 4.74 -3.46
N CYS A 3 6.97 3.61 -4.01
CA CYS A 3 6.41 2.51 -3.23
C CYS A 3 7.37 1.31 -3.16
N ALA A 4 7.91 0.90 -4.32
CA ALA A 4 8.77 -0.28 -4.45
C ALA A 4 10.10 -0.18 -3.67
N GLY A 5 10.58 1.03 -3.38
CA GLY A 5 11.78 1.23 -2.57
C GLY A 5 11.63 0.69 -1.15
N CYS A 6 10.44 0.80 -0.56
CA CYS A 6 10.15 0.23 0.76
C CYS A 6 9.41 -1.11 0.67
N HIS A 7 8.64 -1.33 -0.40
CA HIS A 7 7.76 -2.46 -0.59
C HIS A 7 8.10 -3.33 -1.82
N PRO A 8 9.34 -3.82 -1.94
CA PRO A 8 9.69 -4.71 -3.06
C PRO A 8 8.90 -6.02 -2.93
N ASN A 9 8.24 -6.44 -4.02
CA ASN A 9 7.44 -7.68 -4.09
C ASN A 9 6.46 -7.84 -2.91
N GLY A 10 5.80 -6.75 -2.54
CA GLY A 10 4.84 -6.72 -1.44
C GLY A 10 5.44 -6.84 -0.05
N SER A 11 6.76 -6.81 0.09
CA SER A 11 7.46 -6.80 1.37
C SER A 11 7.32 -5.44 2.08
N ASN A 12 7.98 -5.30 3.23
CA ASN A 12 8.24 -4.00 3.84
C ASN A 12 9.60 -4.05 4.53
N ILE A 13 10.59 -3.35 3.95
CA ILE A 13 11.97 -3.37 4.46
C ILE A 13 12.12 -2.60 5.79
N ILE A 14 11.25 -1.61 6.04
CA ILE A 14 11.26 -0.78 7.24
C ILE A 14 10.55 -1.49 8.40
N ARG A 15 9.41 -2.13 8.11
CA ARG A 15 8.59 -2.86 9.09
C ARG A 15 8.10 -4.18 8.51
N ARG A 16 8.89 -5.25 8.67
CA ARG A 16 8.59 -6.60 8.11
C ARG A 16 7.17 -7.12 8.40
N GLY A 17 6.62 -6.80 9.57
CA GLY A 17 5.25 -7.19 9.97
C GLY A 17 4.11 -6.33 9.40
N LYS A 18 4.42 -5.29 8.60
CA LYS A 18 3.47 -4.38 7.94
C LYS A 18 3.72 -4.37 6.43
N ASN A 19 3.75 -5.57 5.86
CA ASN A 19 3.89 -5.81 4.43
C ASN A 19 2.54 -5.73 3.70
N LEU A 20 2.56 -5.81 2.37
CA LEU A 20 1.40 -5.67 1.49
C LEU A 20 0.79 -7.02 1.07
N ARG A 21 1.09 -8.10 1.79
CA ARG A 21 0.45 -9.40 1.54
C ARG A 21 -0.99 -9.39 2.04
N LEU A 22 -1.90 -10.06 1.33
CA LEU A 22 -3.35 -10.05 1.61
C LEU A 22 -3.67 -10.36 3.08
N LYS A 23 -3.07 -11.42 3.65
CA LYS A 23 -3.26 -11.80 5.05
C LYS A 23 -2.88 -10.67 6.03
N THR A 24 -1.82 -9.92 5.73
CA THR A 24 -1.40 -8.78 6.54
C THR A 24 -2.36 -7.61 6.37
N LEU A 25 -2.80 -7.33 5.15
CA LEU A 25 -3.78 -6.28 4.88
C LEU A 25 -5.09 -6.54 5.62
N GLN A 26 -5.67 -7.73 5.47
CA GLN A 26 -6.89 -8.17 6.19
C GLN A 26 -6.75 -8.06 7.71
N LYS A 27 -5.65 -8.59 8.28
CA LYS A 27 -5.39 -8.52 9.73
C LYS A 27 -5.36 -7.08 10.26
N ASN A 28 -5.02 -6.10 9.41
CA ASN A 28 -4.88 -4.71 9.80
C ASN A 28 -6.01 -3.80 9.27
N GLY A 29 -7.05 -4.36 8.63
CA GLY A 29 -8.17 -3.61 8.08
C GLY A 29 -7.84 -2.80 6.81
N TYR A 30 -6.90 -3.28 5.99
CA TYR A 30 -6.51 -2.68 4.71
C TYR A 30 -6.86 -3.58 3.51
N ASP A 31 -7.85 -4.44 3.66
CA ASP A 31 -8.36 -5.36 2.64
C ASP A 31 -9.40 -4.76 1.71
N SER A 32 -9.31 -3.45 1.47
CA SER A 32 -10.12 -2.75 0.48
C SER A 32 -9.31 -1.65 -0.19
N VAL A 33 -9.70 -1.34 -1.44
CA VAL A 33 -9.10 -0.23 -2.21
C VAL A 33 -9.23 1.09 -1.46
N ASP A 34 -10.36 1.34 -0.80
CA ASP A 34 -10.58 2.58 -0.04
C ASP A 34 -9.65 2.69 1.17
N ALA A 35 -9.43 1.60 1.91
CA ALA A 35 -8.51 1.60 3.04
C ALA A 35 -7.06 1.82 2.59
N ILE A 36 -6.66 1.23 1.45
CA ILE A 36 -5.32 1.42 0.85
C ILE A 36 -5.17 2.85 0.31
N THR A 37 -6.19 3.38 -0.36
CA THR A 37 -6.23 4.76 -0.84
C THR A 37 -6.01 5.74 0.31
N ASN A 38 -6.73 5.53 1.42
CA ASN A 38 -6.63 6.39 2.60
C ASN A 38 -5.23 6.40 3.22
N ILE A 39 -4.55 5.24 3.33
CA ILE A 39 -3.19 5.19 3.90
C ILE A 39 -2.14 5.75 2.95
N ILE A 40 -2.31 5.61 1.62
CA ILE A 40 -1.41 6.24 0.66
C ILE A 40 -1.57 7.76 0.71
N ALA A 41 -2.81 8.26 0.74
CA ALA A 41 -3.09 9.69 0.78
C ALA A 41 -2.54 10.35 2.04
N ASN A 42 -2.80 9.76 3.21
CA ASN A 42 -2.50 10.39 4.51
C ASN A 42 -1.18 9.93 5.15
N GLY A 43 -0.59 8.84 4.66
CA GLY A 43 0.56 8.21 5.32
C GLY A 43 0.18 7.60 6.67
N LYS A 44 1.16 6.94 7.30
CA LYS A 44 1.03 6.40 8.66
C LYS A 44 2.40 6.09 9.27
N ASN A 45 2.71 6.70 10.41
CA ASN A 45 4.00 6.55 11.08
C ASN A 45 5.16 6.86 10.10
N ASN A 46 6.03 5.88 9.85
CA ASN A 46 7.19 6.01 8.96
C ASN A 46 6.84 6.01 7.46
N MET A 47 5.57 5.76 7.10
CA MET A 47 5.10 5.86 5.72
C MET A 47 4.60 7.29 5.48
N SER A 48 5.26 8.04 4.60
CA SER A 48 4.88 9.40 4.24
C SER A 48 3.51 9.48 3.57
N ALA A 49 2.85 10.63 3.69
CA ALA A 49 1.67 10.98 2.91
C ALA A 49 2.04 11.25 1.44
N PHE A 50 1.16 10.87 0.51
CA PHE A 50 1.35 11.10 -0.92
C PHE A 50 0.32 12.04 -1.56
N LYS A 51 -0.68 12.53 -0.82
CA LYS A 51 -1.68 13.47 -1.34
C LYS A 51 -1.11 14.78 -1.91
N ASP A 52 0.06 15.21 -1.44
CA ASP A 52 0.74 16.41 -1.94
C ASP A 52 1.67 16.11 -3.13
N ARG A 53 1.78 14.84 -3.54
CA ARG A 53 2.71 14.36 -4.57
C ARG A 53 2.01 13.62 -5.72
N LEU A 54 0.83 13.06 -5.46
CA LEU A 54 0.02 12.29 -6.40
C LEU A 54 -1.39 12.85 -6.39
N THR A 55 -2.02 12.84 -7.56
CA THR A 55 -3.44 13.14 -7.71
C THR A 55 -4.31 12.04 -7.09
N GLU A 56 -5.56 12.35 -6.78
CA GLU A 56 -6.51 11.34 -6.25
C GLU A 56 -6.66 10.13 -7.17
N ASN A 57 -6.67 10.37 -8.49
CA ASN A 57 -6.74 9.29 -9.48
C ASN A 57 -5.49 8.41 -9.45
N GLU A 58 -4.29 8.98 -9.36
CA GLU A 58 -3.04 8.20 -9.25
C GLU A 58 -3.01 7.39 -7.94
N ILE A 59 -3.46 7.97 -6.83
CA ILE A 59 -3.56 7.26 -5.55
C ILE A 59 -4.51 6.07 -5.68
N ASN A 60 -5.68 6.27 -6.29
CA ASN A 60 -6.66 5.21 -6.49
C ASN A 60 -6.09 4.09 -7.39
N GLN A 61 -5.43 4.45 -8.50
CA GLN A 61 -4.79 3.48 -9.39
C GLN A 61 -3.70 2.66 -8.67
N VAL A 62 -2.87 3.31 -7.85
CA VAL A 62 -1.86 2.59 -7.05
C VAL A 62 -2.53 1.69 -6.01
N ALA A 63 -3.62 2.14 -5.37
CA ALA A 63 -4.35 1.35 -4.40
C ALA A 63 -4.97 0.08 -5.03
N GLN A 64 -5.59 0.23 -6.21
CA GLN A 64 -6.12 -0.90 -6.99
C GLN A 64 -5.01 -1.87 -7.37
N TYR A 65 -3.88 -1.36 -7.87
CA TYR A 65 -2.72 -2.18 -8.20
C TYR A 65 -2.22 -2.98 -6.98
N VAL A 66 -2.02 -2.32 -5.84
CA VAL A 66 -1.56 -2.99 -4.60
C VAL A 66 -2.56 -4.06 -4.16
N PHE A 67 -3.86 -3.79 -4.23
CA PHE A 67 -4.90 -4.74 -3.85
C PHE A 67 -4.87 -5.97 -4.76
N GLN A 68 -4.87 -5.79 -6.09
CA GLN A 68 -4.79 -6.88 -7.06
C GLN A 68 -3.51 -7.71 -6.91
N GLN A 69 -2.36 -7.05 -6.69
CA GLN A 69 -1.10 -7.75 -6.43
C GLN A 69 -1.17 -8.56 -5.12
N ALA A 70 -1.81 -8.03 -4.08
CA ALA A 70 -2.00 -8.76 -2.84
C ALA A 70 -2.88 -10.01 -3.04
N GLU A 71 -3.97 -9.91 -3.80
CA GLU A 71 -4.83 -11.05 -4.17
C GLU A 71 -4.08 -12.11 -4.97
N ASN A 72 -3.18 -11.68 -5.87
CA ASN A 72 -2.32 -12.56 -6.67
C ASN A 72 -1.03 -12.99 -5.95
N ASN A 73 -0.93 -12.79 -4.63
CA ASN A 73 0.25 -13.14 -3.83
C ASN A 73 1.58 -12.50 -4.29
N TRP A 74 1.50 -11.37 -5.00
CA TRP A 74 2.64 -10.65 -5.59
C TRP A 74 3.44 -11.51 -6.58
N GLN A 75 2.75 -12.29 -7.41
CA GLN A 75 3.30 -13.15 -8.47
C GLN A 75 2.95 -12.62 -9.86
#